data_AF-A0A3B5Z4V3-F1
#
_entry.id   AF-A0A3B5Z4V3-F1
#
_cell.length_a   1.000
_cell.length_b   1.000
_cell.length_c   1.000
_cell.angle_alpha   90.00
_cell.angle_beta   90.00
_cell.angle_gamma   90.00
#
_symmetry.space_group_name_H-M   'P 1'
#
loop_
_entity.id
_entity.type
_entity.pdbx_description
1 polymer ?
#
loop_
_entity_poly.entity_id
_entity_poly.type
_entity_poly.pdbx_seq_one_letter_code
_entity_poly.pdbx_strand_id
1 'polypeptide(L)'
;MEAAAVASCGSGLRYLPPLDPTPRRQNHRAAVAGLGTKRRRPRAAVACRRPHRVHAAAARGSGGGAGDSSSGSGGVRSKKRLAVFVSSGGSNLRSIHEATAACGKASSGDVVALVTDKPGCGGAEYARRNGIPVVLFPRSKSAPEGVPTAQLLNALRDLRVDFVLLAGYLKLVPGELVQAYPRSILNIHPSLLPAFGGKGYYGLKVHKAVIASGARYSGATVHFVDEQFDTGRTLAQRVVPVLADDTPEQLAARVLHEEHHVYVEAVAALCEDRIVWREDGVPLIRTQTNPDAYA
;
A
#
# COMPACT_ATOMS: atom_id res chain seq x y z
N MET A 1 22.80 30.89 11.22
CA MET A 1 21.40 31.08 11.67
C MET A 1 20.56 30.77 10.45
N GLU A 2 19.82 29.66 10.38
CA GLU A 2 18.75 29.28 11.30
C GLU A 2 18.62 27.74 11.30
N ALA A 3 18.68 27.12 12.48
CA ALA A 3 18.47 25.70 12.64
C ALA A 3 16.95 25.44 12.66
N ALA A 4 16.45 24.68 11.68
CA ALA A 4 15.05 24.26 11.67
C ALA A 4 14.80 23.38 12.91
N ALA A 5 13.96 23.89 13.83
CA ALA A 5 13.63 23.22 15.07
C ALA A 5 12.83 21.93 14.80
N VAL A 6 13.40 20.81 15.24
CA VAL A 6 12.74 19.51 15.28
C VAL A 6 11.67 19.57 16.38
N ALA A 7 10.40 19.50 16.01
CA ALA A 7 9.32 19.42 16.98
C ALA A 7 9.42 18.09 17.74
N SER A 8 9.84 18.17 19.01
CA SER A 8 9.84 17.06 19.96
C SER A 8 8.47 17.03 20.66
N CYS A 9 7.65 16.03 20.34
CA CYS A 9 6.47 15.72 21.13
C CYS A 9 6.66 14.33 21.77
N GLY A 10 6.81 14.30 23.10
CA GLY A 10 6.49 13.20 24.02
C GLY A 10 7.19 11.83 23.92
N SER A 11 7.63 11.36 22.75
CA SER A 11 8.05 9.97 22.53
C SER A 11 9.53 9.78 22.16
N GLY A 12 10.31 10.87 22.07
CA GLY A 12 11.71 10.83 21.63
C GLY A 12 11.89 10.39 20.16
N LEU A 13 10.80 10.22 19.41
CA LEU A 13 10.84 9.80 18.02
C LEU A 13 11.06 11.00 17.09
N ARG A 14 12.08 10.92 16.23
CA ARG A 14 12.34 11.92 15.19
C ARG A 14 11.54 11.59 13.93
N TYR A 15 10.47 12.33 13.70
CA TYR A 15 9.79 12.35 12.41
C TYR A 15 10.55 13.27 11.45
N LEU A 16 10.57 12.91 10.17
CA LEU A 16 11.06 13.86 9.17
C LEU A 16 10.05 15.01 9.04
N PRO A 17 10.51 16.27 9.01
CA PRO A 17 9.60 17.41 8.92
C PRO A 17 8.77 17.35 7.63
N PRO A 18 7.56 17.93 7.61
CA PRO A 18 6.78 18.09 6.38
C PRO A 18 7.58 18.87 5.35
N LEU A 19 7.28 18.66 4.06
CA LEU A 19 7.87 19.49 3.01
C LEU A 19 7.34 20.91 3.15
N ASP A 20 8.25 21.89 3.15
CA ASP A 20 7.87 23.31 3.09
C ASP A 20 7.05 23.55 1.80
N PRO A 21 5.81 24.07 1.89
CA PRO A 21 4.95 24.31 0.73
C PRO A 21 5.45 25.44 -0.20
N THR A 22 6.61 26.06 0.07
CA THR A 22 7.12 27.13 -0.79
C THR A 22 7.47 26.61 -2.19
N PRO A 23 6.81 27.11 -3.26
CA PRO A 23 7.22 26.80 -4.61
C PRO A 23 8.60 27.44 -4.83
N ARG A 24 9.62 26.61 -5.10
CA ARG A 24 10.90 27.10 -5.61
C ARG A 24 10.61 27.91 -6.87
N ARG A 25 10.69 29.24 -6.77
CA ARG A 25 10.70 30.15 -7.93
C ARG A 25 11.91 29.80 -8.77
N GLN A 26 11.70 29.00 -9.81
CA GLN A 26 12.65 28.90 -10.92
C GLN A 26 12.54 30.18 -11.73
N ASN A 27 13.57 31.02 -11.65
CA ASN A 27 13.75 32.15 -12.56
C ASN A 27 14.07 31.61 -13.96
N HIS A 28 13.04 31.36 -14.75
CA HIS A 28 13.18 31.25 -16.21
C HIS A 28 12.89 32.62 -16.83
N ARG A 29 13.96 33.36 -17.14
CA ARG A 29 13.92 34.36 -18.20
C ARG A 29 13.80 33.60 -19.53
N ALA A 30 12.66 33.72 -20.19
CA ALA A 30 12.52 33.40 -21.60
C ALA A 30 11.67 34.49 -22.27
N ALA A 31 12.10 34.86 -23.46
CA ALA A 31 11.70 36.04 -24.21
C ALA A 31 10.24 36.02 -24.69
N VAL A 32 9.67 37.23 -24.83
CA VAL A 32 8.36 37.48 -25.44
C VAL A 32 8.56 37.97 -26.87
N ALA A 33 7.94 37.29 -27.83
CA ALA A 33 7.37 37.79 -29.09
C ALA A 33 6.47 36.65 -29.62
N GLY A 34 5.13 36.71 -29.58
CA GLY A 34 4.24 37.50 -30.46
C GLY A 34 4.16 36.82 -31.84
N LEU A 35 3.05 36.45 -32.47
CA LEU A 35 1.60 36.69 -32.38
C LEU A 35 0.92 35.63 -33.29
N GLY A 36 -0.34 35.26 -33.03
CA GLY A 36 -1.10 34.46 -34.01
C GLY A 36 -2.44 33.94 -33.49
N THR A 37 -3.48 34.72 -33.70
CA THR A 37 -4.86 34.51 -33.22
C THR A 37 -5.61 33.41 -33.99
N LYS A 38 -6.55 32.72 -33.29
CA LYS A 38 -7.99 32.72 -33.63
C LYS A 38 -8.81 31.87 -32.64
N ARG A 39 -9.75 32.54 -31.97
CA ARG A 39 -10.82 31.98 -31.14
C ARG A 39 -11.87 31.27 -31.99
N ARG A 40 -12.37 30.11 -31.55
CA ARG A 40 -13.78 29.69 -31.70
C ARG A 40 -14.19 28.74 -30.56
N ARG A 41 -15.31 29.07 -29.92
CA ARG A 41 -16.20 28.28 -29.03
C ARG A 41 -17.63 28.83 -29.29
N PRO A 42 -18.73 28.21 -28.82
CA PRO A 42 -18.94 26.85 -28.31
C PRO A 42 -20.21 26.18 -28.92
N ARG A 43 -20.51 24.93 -28.53
CA ARG A 43 -21.84 24.27 -28.44
C ARG A 43 -21.58 22.80 -28.06
N ALA A 44 -22.38 22.05 -27.30
CA ALA A 44 -23.54 22.30 -26.45
C ALA A 44 -23.60 21.10 -25.48
N ALA A 45 -24.12 21.32 -24.27
CA ALA A 45 -24.41 20.27 -23.30
C ALA A 45 -25.57 19.40 -23.78
N VAL A 46 -25.47 18.08 -23.59
CA VAL A 46 -26.60 17.16 -23.67
C VAL A 46 -26.66 16.38 -22.35
N ALA A 47 -27.74 16.64 -21.62
CA ALA A 47 -28.17 15.89 -20.45
C ALA A 47 -29.26 14.90 -20.87
N CYS A 48 -29.14 13.63 -20.48
CA CYS A 48 -30.22 12.63 -20.51
C CYS A 48 -30.11 11.82 -19.20
N ARG A 49 -30.94 12.13 -18.20
CA ARG A 49 -32.29 11.62 -17.89
C ARG A 49 -32.27 10.28 -17.13
N ARG A 50 -32.69 10.38 -15.86
CA ARG A 50 -33.00 9.30 -14.91
C ARG A 50 -34.19 8.46 -15.41
N PRO A 51 -34.22 7.14 -15.15
CA PRO A 51 -35.44 6.37 -15.23
C PRO A 51 -36.26 6.44 -13.93
N HIS A 52 -37.54 6.14 -14.12
CA HIS A 52 -38.69 6.46 -13.30
C HIS A 52 -38.81 5.67 -11.98
N ARG A 53 -39.37 6.36 -10.97
CA ARG A 53 -40.08 5.76 -9.82
C ARG A 53 -41.34 5.05 -10.32
N VAL A 54 -41.57 3.84 -9.85
CA VAL A 54 -42.88 3.17 -9.92
C VAL A 54 -43.43 3.11 -8.49
N HIS A 55 -44.63 3.66 -8.29
CA HIS A 55 -45.42 3.50 -7.07
C HIS A 55 -46.41 2.34 -7.27
N ALA A 56 -46.48 1.44 -6.29
CA ALA A 56 -47.66 0.64 -5.91
C ALA A 56 -47.31 -0.07 -4.60
N ALA A 57 -48.19 -0.42 -3.67
CA ALA A 57 -49.50 0.02 -3.24
C ALA A 57 -49.64 -0.64 -1.85
N ALA A 58 -50.32 0.03 -0.93
CA ALA A 58 -50.49 -0.44 0.44
C ALA A 58 -51.35 -1.71 0.54
N ALA A 59 -50.98 -2.61 1.44
CA ALA A 59 -51.90 -3.56 2.05
C ALA A 59 -51.67 -3.56 3.57
N ARG A 60 -52.73 -3.23 4.31
CA ARG A 60 -52.83 -3.31 5.76
C ARG A 60 -53.03 -4.78 6.17
N GLY A 61 -52.36 -5.20 7.23
CA GLY A 61 -52.60 -6.47 7.91
C GLY A 61 -52.05 -6.40 9.34
N SER A 62 -52.96 -6.21 10.29
CA SER A 62 -52.76 -6.17 11.74
C SER A 62 -52.56 -7.57 12.34
N GLY A 63 -51.69 -7.69 13.35
CA GLY A 63 -51.66 -8.85 14.25
C GLY A 63 -50.34 -8.97 15.00
N GLY A 64 -50.34 -8.63 16.29
CA GLY A 64 -49.15 -8.56 17.13
C GLY A 64 -48.66 -9.91 17.67
N GLY A 65 -47.42 -9.87 18.18
CA GLY A 65 -46.78 -10.95 18.92
C GLY A 65 -45.42 -10.47 19.42
N ALA A 66 -45.31 -10.26 20.72
CA ALA A 66 -44.09 -9.88 21.43
C ALA A 66 -42.99 -10.95 21.29
N GLY A 67 -41.73 -10.54 21.24
CA GLY A 67 -40.61 -11.49 21.26
C GLY A 67 -39.28 -10.88 20.84
N ASP A 68 -38.54 -10.44 21.85
CA ASP A 68 -37.09 -10.24 21.92
C ASP A 68 -36.38 -9.31 20.92
N SER A 69 -36.11 -8.11 21.44
CA SER A 69 -35.10 -7.18 20.99
C SER A 69 -33.69 -7.75 21.18
N SER A 70 -33.18 -8.51 20.22
CA SER A 70 -31.74 -8.59 19.99
C SER A 70 -31.36 -7.53 18.96
N SER A 71 -31.36 -6.27 19.40
CA SER A 71 -30.71 -5.18 18.67
C SER A 71 -29.21 -5.47 18.65
N GLY A 72 -28.76 -6.22 17.64
CA GLY A 72 -27.36 -6.37 17.33
C GLY A 72 -26.78 -4.98 17.11
N SER A 73 -26.05 -4.50 18.11
CA SER A 73 -25.20 -3.32 18.01
C SER A 73 -24.25 -3.58 16.84
N GLY A 74 -24.58 -3.00 15.68
CA GLY A 74 -23.72 -2.95 14.51
C GLY A 74 -22.53 -2.06 14.86
N GLY A 75 -21.59 -2.60 15.63
CA GLY A 75 -20.35 -1.94 15.98
C GLY A 75 -19.65 -1.52 14.70
N VAL A 76 -19.48 -0.21 14.53
CA VAL A 76 -18.66 0.35 13.45
C VAL A 76 -17.26 -0.25 13.63
N ARG A 77 -16.88 -1.23 12.79
CA ARG A 77 -15.53 -1.79 12.82
C ARG A 77 -14.54 -0.65 12.62
N SER A 78 -13.60 -0.48 13.53
CA SER A 78 -12.55 0.54 13.42
C SER A 78 -11.64 0.23 12.24
N LYS A 79 -11.24 1.25 11.49
CA LYS A 79 -10.27 1.12 10.40
C LYS A 79 -8.96 0.53 10.91
N LYS A 80 -8.44 -0.49 10.22
CA LYS A 80 -7.12 -1.07 10.51
C LYS A 80 -6.03 -0.06 10.18
N ARG A 81 -5.00 0.03 11.01
CA ARG A 81 -3.93 1.03 10.90
C ARG A 81 -2.69 0.39 10.27
N LEU A 82 -2.23 0.96 9.17
CA LEU A 82 -1.20 0.41 8.30
C LEU A 82 0.07 1.25 8.38
N ALA A 83 1.22 0.59 8.56
CA ALA A 83 2.52 1.21 8.36
C ALA A 83 3.15 0.67 7.06
N VAL A 84 3.56 1.57 6.16
CA VAL A 84 4.13 1.17 4.86
C VAL A 84 5.63 1.43 4.85
N PHE A 85 6.42 0.44 4.46
CA PHE A 85 7.88 0.50 4.43
C PHE A 85 8.36 0.61 2.99
N VAL A 86 9.23 1.58 2.69
CA VAL A 86 9.71 1.87 1.32
C VAL A 86 11.19 2.25 1.29
N SER A 87 11.88 1.93 0.19
CA SER A 87 13.27 2.35 -0.04
C SER A 87 13.48 3.13 -1.35
N SER A 88 12.41 3.45 -2.09
CA SER A 88 12.48 4.04 -3.43
C SER A 88 11.25 4.89 -3.79
N GLY A 89 10.72 4.78 -5.01
CA GLY A 89 9.68 5.66 -5.56
C GLY A 89 8.31 5.53 -4.89
N GLY A 90 8.01 4.40 -4.25
CA GLY A 90 6.76 4.22 -3.48
C GLY A 90 5.50 4.13 -4.35
N SER A 91 5.58 3.57 -5.56
CA SER A 91 4.40 3.39 -6.42
C SER A 91 3.37 2.44 -5.77
N ASN A 92 3.82 1.34 -5.16
CA ASN A 92 2.95 0.45 -4.36
C ASN A 92 2.31 1.18 -3.16
N LEU A 93 3.07 2.02 -2.42
CA LEU A 93 2.51 2.88 -1.36
C LEU A 93 1.37 3.74 -1.89
N ARG A 94 1.58 4.38 -3.04
CA ARG A 94 0.59 5.25 -3.67
C ARG A 94 -0.68 4.48 -4.04
N SER A 95 -0.54 3.32 -4.68
CA SER A 95 -1.69 2.47 -5.06
C SER A 95 -2.48 2.01 -3.83
N ILE A 96 -1.79 1.62 -2.74
CA ILE A 96 -2.44 1.25 -1.48
C ILE A 96 -3.17 2.46 -0.86
N HIS A 97 -2.49 3.60 -0.71
CA HIS A 97 -3.07 4.79 -0.08
C HIS A 97 -4.27 5.36 -0.86
N GLU A 98 -4.19 5.41 -2.19
CA GLU A 98 -5.31 5.85 -3.04
C GLU A 98 -6.50 4.89 -2.94
N ALA A 99 -6.25 3.57 -2.95
CA ALA A 99 -7.29 2.56 -2.83
C ALA A 99 -8.00 2.60 -1.46
N THR A 100 -7.24 2.78 -0.38
CA THR A 100 -7.83 2.87 0.96
C THR A 100 -8.61 4.17 1.17
N ALA A 101 -8.16 5.28 0.58
CA ALA A 101 -8.89 6.55 0.61
C ALA A 101 -10.20 6.48 -0.19
N ALA A 102 -10.20 5.83 -1.36
CA ALA A 102 -11.36 5.76 -2.25
C ALA A 102 -12.52 4.89 -1.73
N CYS A 103 -12.22 3.83 -0.97
CA CYS A 103 -13.23 2.85 -0.58
C CYS A 103 -14.30 3.40 0.38
N GLY A 104 -14.06 4.49 1.11
CA GLY A 104 -15.03 5.16 2.00
C GLY A 104 -15.62 4.30 3.13
N LYS A 105 -15.30 3.00 3.18
CA LYS A 105 -15.80 2.03 4.16
C LYS A 105 -14.99 2.12 5.45
N ALA A 106 -15.63 1.83 6.57
CA ALA A 106 -14.96 1.69 7.86
C ALA A 106 -13.97 0.51 7.89
N SER A 107 -14.08 -0.45 6.97
CA SER A 107 -13.13 -1.55 6.77
C SER A 107 -11.95 -1.21 5.87
N SER A 108 -11.90 0.01 5.31
CA SER A 108 -10.75 0.47 4.53
C SER A 108 -9.63 0.83 5.50
N GLY A 109 -8.47 0.19 5.38
CA GLY A 109 -7.31 0.49 6.21
C GLY A 109 -6.89 1.97 6.14
N ASP A 110 -6.12 2.43 7.11
CA ASP A 110 -5.63 3.80 7.20
C ASP A 110 -4.10 3.79 7.22
N VAL A 111 -3.45 4.52 6.32
CA VAL A 111 -1.97 4.56 6.26
C VAL A 111 -1.48 5.61 7.25
N VAL A 112 -1.03 5.15 8.41
CA VAL A 112 -0.73 6.02 9.58
C VAL A 112 0.74 6.35 9.72
N ALA A 113 1.61 5.62 9.01
CA ALA A 113 3.04 5.90 8.97
C ALA A 113 3.69 5.38 7.69
N LEU A 114 4.70 6.11 7.24
CA LEU A 114 5.69 5.62 6.31
C LEU A 114 7.02 5.37 7.04
N VAL A 115 7.65 4.24 6.78
CA VAL A 115 9.00 3.93 7.26
C VAL A 115 9.94 3.79 6.06
N THR A 116 11.13 4.38 6.14
CA THR A 116 12.09 4.31 5.04
C THR A 116 13.52 4.33 5.53
N ASP A 117 14.44 3.71 4.79
CA ASP A 117 15.89 3.83 5.01
C ASP A 117 16.50 5.02 4.25
N LYS A 118 15.70 5.73 3.43
CA LYS A 118 16.15 6.83 2.57
C LYS A 118 15.26 8.07 2.75
N PRO A 119 15.74 9.13 3.42
CA PRO A 119 14.90 10.27 3.80
C PRO A 119 14.40 11.11 2.62
N GLY A 120 15.04 11.01 1.46
CA GLY A 120 14.70 11.71 0.22
C GLY A 120 14.18 10.80 -0.90
N CYS A 121 13.71 9.59 -0.60
CA CYS A 121 13.10 8.74 -1.62
C CYS A 121 11.70 9.26 -2.02
N GLY A 122 11.24 8.93 -3.23
CA GLY A 122 9.94 9.37 -3.75
C GLY A 122 8.75 8.99 -2.86
N GLY A 123 8.83 7.84 -2.18
CA GLY A 123 7.82 7.44 -1.19
C GLY A 123 7.75 8.39 0.01
N ALA A 124 8.90 8.85 0.52
CA ALA A 124 8.96 9.81 1.62
C ALA A 124 8.40 11.19 1.22
N GLU A 125 8.68 11.64 -0.01
CA GLU A 125 8.06 12.86 -0.53
C GLU A 125 6.55 12.73 -0.64
N TYR A 126 6.06 11.61 -1.18
CA TYR A 126 4.63 11.34 -1.30
C TYR A 126 3.95 11.35 0.08
N ALA A 127 4.52 10.66 1.07
CA ALA A 127 3.97 10.61 2.42
C ALA A 127 3.87 12.01 3.06
N ARG A 128 4.94 12.81 3.00
CA ARG A 128 4.91 14.19 3.53
C ARG A 128 3.85 15.06 2.84
N ARG A 129 3.70 14.96 1.51
CA ARG A 129 2.66 15.72 0.77
C ARG A 129 1.24 15.33 1.17
N ASN A 130 1.04 14.10 1.63
CA ASN A 130 -0.25 13.58 2.07
C ASN A 130 -0.43 13.60 3.60
N GLY A 131 0.48 14.27 4.35
CA GLY A 131 0.38 14.36 5.80
C GLY A 131 0.64 13.05 6.55
N ILE A 132 1.24 12.04 5.89
CA ILE A 132 1.61 10.77 6.52
C ILE A 132 2.96 10.94 7.23
N PRO A 133 3.05 10.69 8.56
CA PRO A 133 4.30 10.76 9.30
C PRO A 133 5.37 9.83 8.71
N VAL A 134 6.61 10.33 8.58
CA VAL A 134 7.73 9.55 8.05
C VAL A 134 8.76 9.26 9.13
N VAL A 135 9.04 7.98 9.36
CA VAL A 135 10.07 7.47 10.27
C VAL A 135 11.28 6.98 9.46
N LEU A 136 12.47 7.47 9.80
CA LEU A 136 13.71 7.02 9.19
C LEU A 136 14.25 5.79 9.93
N PHE A 137 14.33 4.65 9.25
CA PHE A 137 14.78 3.37 9.80
C PHE A 137 15.41 2.49 8.71
N PRO A 138 16.55 1.81 8.99
CA PRO A 138 17.24 1.75 10.27
C PRO A 138 18.29 2.87 10.44
N ARG A 139 18.72 3.09 11.69
CA ARG A 139 19.99 3.77 11.95
C ARG A 139 21.12 3.02 11.25
N SER A 140 21.85 3.70 10.38
CA SER A 140 22.97 3.12 9.65
C SER A 140 24.05 4.17 9.37
N LYS A 141 25.23 3.76 8.89
CA LYS A 141 26.28 4.70 8.48
C LYS A 141 25.79 5.71 7.43
N SER A 142 24.94 5.25 6.50
CA SER A 142 24.33 6.08 5.45
C SER A 142 23.10 6.87 5.92
N ALA A 143 22.55 6.54 7.08
CA ALA A 143 21.41 7.23 7.69
C ALA A 143 21.57 7.29 9.23
N PRO A 144 22.51 8.12 9.75
CA PRO A 144 22.79 8.19 11.19
C PRO A 144 21.58 8.70 12.00
N GLU A 145 20.77 9.54 11.37
CA GLU A 145 19.52 10.10 11.88
C GLU A 145 18.43 9.05 12.08
N GLY A 146 18.61 7.84 11.54
CA GLY A 146 17.65 6.75 11.67
C GLY A 146 17.48 6.29 13.12
N VAL A 147 16.35 5.64 13.38
CA VAL A 147 16.04 5.06 14.69
C VAL A 147 16.48 3.60 14.79
N PRO A 148 16.84 3.09 15.99
CA PRO A 148 17.03 1.66 16.22
C PRO A 148 15.69 0.91 16.25
N THR A 149 15.73 -0.41 16.12
CA THR A 149 14.54 -1.30 16.09
C THR A 149 13.61 -1.08 17.29
N ALA A 150 14.15 -0.95 18.51
CA ALA A 150 13.34 -0.73 19.71
C ALA A 150 12.50 0.56 19.65
N GLN A 151 13.05 1.65 19.09
CA GLN A 151 12.32 2.90 18.92
C GLN A 151 11.28 2.82 17.81
N LEU A 152 11.59 2.12 16.71
CA LEU A 152 10.60 1.82 15.68
C LEU A 152 9.41 1.04 16.26
N LEU A 153 9.67 0.00 17.05
CA LEU A 153 8.61 -0.79 17.69
C LEU A 153 7.72 0.06 18.60
N ASN A 154 8.30 0.94 19.41
CA ASN A 154 7.53 1.85 20.24
C ASN A 154 6.66 2.79 19.40
N ALA A 155 7.22 3.37 18.31
CA ALA A 155 6.46 4.21 17.40
C ALA A 155 5.25 3.50 16.78
N LEU A 156 5.45 2.26 16.30
CA LEU A 156 4.38 1.49 15.68
C LEU A 156 3.30 1.12 16.70
N ARG A 157 3.66 0.85 17.97
CA ARG A 157 2.72 0.61 19.07
C ARG A 157 1.94 1.87 19.45
N ASP A 158 2.61 3.01 19.59
CA ASP A 158 1.97 4.30 19.90
C ASP A 158 0.96 4.68 18.82
N LEU A 159 1.31 4.41 17.56
CA LEU A 159 0.44 4.59 16.41
C LEU A 159 -0.60 3.47 16.26
N ARG A 160 -0.65 2.47 17.15
CA ARG A 160 -1.56 1.32 17.12
C ARG A 160 -1.61 0.64 15.75
N VAL A 161 -0.46 0.46 15.13
CA VAL A 161 -0.36 -0.21 13.83
C VAL A 161 -0.82 -1.65 13.96
N ASP A 162 -1.75 -2.07 13.11
CA ASP A 162 -2.24 -3.45 13.00
C ASP A 162 -1.37 -4.26 12.03
N PHE A 163 -1.00 -3.65 10.90
CA PHE A 163 -0.28 -4.32 9.82
C PHE A 163 0.89 -3.49 9.27
N VAL A 164 1.99 -4.17 8.95
CA VAL A 164 3.15 -3.60 8.28
C VAL A 164 3.18 -4.09 6.82
N LEU A 165 3.35 -3.17 5.88
CA LEU A 165 3.33 -3.45 4.45
C LEU A 165 4.67 -3.06 3.84
N LEU A 166 5.49 -4.03 3.46
CA LEU A 166 6.74 -3.79 2.74
C LEU A 166 6.42 -3.56 1.25
N ALA A 167 6.64 -2.35 0.78
CA ALA A 167 6.31 -1.89 -0.57
C ALA A 167 7.57 -1.43 -1.29
N GLY A 168 8.48 -2.38 -1.55
CA GLY A 168 9.81 -2.09 -2.09
C GLY A 168 10.79 -1.62 -1.01
N TYR A 169 10.69 -2.19 0.19
CA TYR A 169 11.68 -2.02 1.26
C TYR A 169 12.84 -2.99 1.06
N LEU A 170 14.08 -2.49 1.10
CA LEU A 170 15.26 -3.25 0.66
C LEU A 170 16.15 -3.74 1.81
N LYS A 171 15.77 -3.50 3.07
CA LYS A 171 16.51 -3.97 4.23
C LYS A 171 15.84 -5.22 4.79
N LEU A 172 16.64 -6.12 5.35
CA LEU A 172 16.13 -7.23 6.13
C LEU A 172 15.33 -6.67 7.30
N VAL A 173 14.11 -7.20 7.50
CA VAL A 173 13.30 -6.84 8.64
C VAL A 173 13.92 -7.48 9.90
N PRO A 174 14.15 -6.72 10.99
CA PRO A 174 14.67 -7.30 12.23
C PRO A 174 13.73 -8.36 12.80
N GLY A 175 14.29 -9.43 13.38
CA GLY A 175 13.51 -10.50 14.00
C GLY A 175 12.58 -9.99 15.10
N GLU A 176 12.99 -8.98 15.86
CA GLU A 176 12.15 -8.37 16.89
C GLU A 176 10.88 -7.72 16.32
N LEU A 177 10.94 -7.20 15.08
CA LEU A 177 9.76 -6.66 14.40
C LEU A 177 8.85 -7.79 13.92
N VAL A 178 9.41 -8.85 13.33
CA VAL A 178 8.66 -10.04 12.89
C VAL A 178 7.92 -10.69 14.08
N GLN A 179 8.60 -10.83 15.22
CA GLN A 179 8.03 -11.41 16.43
C GLN A 179 6.97 -10.53 17.08
N ALA A 180 7.09 -9.19 16.97
CA ALA A 180 6.09 -8.25 17.48
C ALA A 180 4.83 -8.17 16.58
N TYR A 181 4.93 -8.54 15.31
CA TYR A 181 3.86 -8.51 14.32
C TYR A 181 3.62 -9.89 13.68
N PRO A 182 3.30 -10.92 14.48
CA PRO A 182 3.14 -12.28 13.96
C PRO A 182 1.98 -12.32 12.97
N ARG A 183 2.25 -12.80 11.74
CA ARG A 183 1.25 -12.85 10.64
C ARG A 183 0.62 -11.49 10.32
N SER A 184 1.33 -10.39 10.62
CA SER A 184 0.85 -9.03 10.41
C SER A 184 1.81 -8.19 9.55
N ILE A 185 2.80 -8.82 8.92
CA ILE A 185 3.70 -8.18 7.97
C ILE A 185 3.53 -8.83 6.60
N LEU A 186 3.17 -8.03 5.59
CA LEU A 186 3.14 -8.46 4.19
C LEU A 186 4.29 -7.85 3.41
N ASN A 187 4.79 -8.58 2.42
CA ASN A 187 5.72 -8.09 1.41
C ASN A 187 5.21 -8.41 0.02
N ILE A 188 5.54 -7.55 -0.94
CA ILE A 188 5.38 -7.80 -2.38
C ILE A 188 6.76 -8.02 -3.00
N HIS A 189 6.92 -9.14 -3.71
CA HIS A 189 8.15 -9.49 -4.39
C HIS A 189 7.92 -9.63 -5.91
N PRO A 190 8.77 -9.06 -6.79
CA PRO A 190 8.55 -8.99 -8.24
C PRO A 190 8.92 -10.28 -9.00
N SER A 191 8.58 -11.45 -8.45
CA SER A 191 8.63 -12.74 -9.14
C SER A 191 7.58 -13.70 -8.60
N LEU A 192 7.48 -14.88 -9.23
CA LEU A 192 6.70 -16.01 -8.72
C LEU A 192 7.55 -16.82 -7.73
N LEU A 193 7.46 -16.48 -6.44
CA LEU A 193 8.19 -17.21 -5.39
C LEU A 193 7.82 -18.70 -5.38
N PRO A 194 8.77 -19.61 -5.06
CA PRO A 194 10.12 -19.33 -4.55
C PRO A 194 11.15 -18.94 -5.63
N ALA A 195 10.78 -18.92 -6.91
CA ALA A 195 11.71 -18.60 -7.98
C ALA A 195 12.14 -17.13 -7.93
N PHE A 196 13.44 -16.87 -8.11
CA PHE A 196 14.03 -15.52 -8.11
C PHE A 196 13.73 -14.71 -6.83
N GLY A 197 13.55 -15.39 -5.70
CA GLY A 197 13.44 -14.79 -4.37
C GLY A 197 14.76 -14.84 -3.60
N GLY A 198 14.81 -14.14 -2.47
CA GLY A 198 15.90 -14.18 -1.53
C GLY A 198 16.92 -13.05 -1.70
N LYS A 199 17.98 -13.10 -0.90
CA LYS A 199 18.97 -12.03 -0.81
C LYS A 199 19.61 -11.75 -2.17
N GLY A 200 19.50 -10.50 -2.63
CA GLY A 200 20.10 -10.03 -3.88
C GLY A 200 19.13 -9.94 -5.06
N TYR A 201 17.95 -10.54 -4.94
CA TYR A 201 16.86 -10.42 -5.90
C TYR A 201 15.95 -9.25 -5.54
N TYR A 202 16.29 -8.05 -6.03
CA TYR A 202 15.44 -6.88 -5.83
C TYR A 202 15.53 -5.92 -7.02
N GLY A 203 14.46 -5.15 -7.24
CA GLY A 203 14.35 -4.22 -8.35
C GLY A 203 14.68 -4.89 -9.69
N LEU A 204 15.42 -4.19 -10.54
CA LEU A 204 15.74 -4.66 -11.90
C LEU A 204 16.55 -5.97 -11.93
N LYS A 205 17.21 -6.36 -10.83
CA LYS A 205 18.00 -7.62 -10.76
C LYS A 205 17.10 -8.85 -10.93
N VAL A 206 15.86 -8.79 -10.44
CA VAL A 206 14.91 -9.90 -10.54
C VAL A 206 14.55 -10.13 -12.00
N HIS A 207 14.11 -9.09 -12.70
CA HIS A 207 13.71 -9.18 -14.10
C HIS A 207 14.86 -9.58 -15.03
N LYS A 208 16.09 -9.11 -14.75
CA LYS A 208 17.30 -9.58 -15.45
C LYS A 208 17.53 -11.07 -15.27
N ALA A 209 17.38 -11.59 -14.06
CA ALA A 209 17.54 -13.01 -13.78
C ALA A 209 16.45 -13.86 -14.41
N VAL A 210 15.19 -13.39 -14.40
CA VAL A 210 14.07 -14.05 -15.09
C VAL A 210 14.35 -14.19 -16.57
N ILE A 211 14.73 -13.10 -17.26
CA ILE A 211 15.04 -13.14 -18.70
C ILE A 211 16.24 -14.06 -18.97
N ALA A 212 17.31 -13.93 -18.18
CA ALA A 212 18.51 -14.75 -18.34
C ALA A 212 18.25 -16.25 -18.14
N SER A 213 17.27 -16.61 -17.31
CA SER A 213 16.89 -18.01 -17.08
C SER A 213 16.14 -18.67 -18.24
N GLY A 214 15.61 -17.87 -19.18
CA GLY A 214 14.72 -18.36 -20.24
C GLY A 214 13.28 -18.65 -19.80
N ALA A 215 12.88 -18.27 -18.58
CA ALA A 215 11.51 -18.39 -18.11
C ALA A 215 10.52 -17.69 -19.07
N ARG A 216 9.35 -18.32 -19.28
CA ARG A 216 8.26 -17.78 -20.13
C ARG A 216 7.16 -17.09 -19.32
N TYR A 217 7.24 -17.19 -18.00
CA TYR A 217 6.33 -16.57 -17.07
C TYR A 217 7.13 -15.93 -15.94
N SER A 218 6.68 -14.76 -15.53
CA SER A 218 7.11 -14.04 -14.33
C SER A 218 5.85 -13.63 -13.57
N GLY A 219 5.99 -12.76 -12.59
CA GLY A 219 4.84 -12.31 -11.85
C GLY A 219 5.20 -11.50 -10.63
N ALA A 220 4.21 -11.32 -9.78
CA ALA A 220 4.35 -10.72 -8.47
C ALA A 220 3.79 -11.68 -7.40
N THR A 221 4.44 -11.73 -6.24
CA THR A 221 4.00 -12.53 -5.10
C THR A 221 3.80 -11.65 -3.88
N VAL A 222 2.60 -11.66 -3.30
CA VAL A 222 2.34 -11.17 -1.95
C VAL A 222 2.53 -12.33 -0.98
N HIS A 223 3.33 -12.13 0.06
CA HIS A 223 3.57 -13.15 1.07
C HIS A 223 3.70 -12.54 2.47
N PHE A 224 3.46 -13.35 3.49
CA PHE A 224 3.79 -12.97 4.86
C PHE A 224 5.31 -12.97 5.04
N VAL A 225 5.80 -12.04 5.84
CA VAL A 225 7.24 -11.92 6.13
C VAL A 225 7.62 -12.80 7.33
N ASP A 226 8.75 -13.47 7.21
CA ASP A 226 9.45 -14.14 8.31
C ASP A 226 10.85 -13.50 8.48
N GLU A 227 11.75 -14.14 9.24
CA GLU A 227 13.09 -13.61 9.52
C GLU A 227 14.06 -13.75 8.33
N GLN A 228 13.63 -14.35 7.23
CA GLN A 228 14.44 -14.58 6.03
C GLN A 228 13.83 -13.87 4.82
N PHE A 229 14.66 -13.62 3.80
CA PHE A 229 14.19 -12.97 2.58
C PHE A 229 13.30 -13.91 1.77
N ASP A 230 12.05 -13.49 1.54
CA ASP A 230 11.12 -14.07 0.58
C ASP A 230 10.80 -15.56 0.78
N THR A 231 10.94 -16.07 2.00
CA THR A 231 10.62 -17.48 2.36
C THR A 231 9.26 -17.65 3.03
N GLY A 232 8.67 -16.55 3.50
CA GLY A 232 7.41 -16.63 4.21
C GLY A 232 6.23 -17.06 3.33
N ARG A 233 5.12 -17.42 3.96
CA ARG A 233 4.00 -18.07 3.28
C ARG A 233 3.36 -17.15 2.23
N THR A 234 3.31 -17.64 0.99
CA THR A 234 2.62 -16.96 -0.12
C THR A 234 1.14 -16.81 0.19
N LEU A 235 0.62 -15.61 -0.04
CA LEU A 235 -0.79 -15.26 0.12
C LEU A 235 -1.49 -15.13 -1.24
N ALA A 236 -0.87 -14.46 -2.19
CA ALA A 236 -1.44 -14.24 -3.52
C ALA A 236 -0.34 -14.07 -4.57
N GLN A 237 -0.63 -14.46 -5.81
CA GLN A 237 0.25 -14.26 -6.94
C GLN A 237 -0.51 -13.71 -8.15
N ARG A 238 0.23 -13.04 -9.03
CA ARG A 238 -0.20 -12.69 -10.39
C ARG A 238 0.87 -13.09 -11.37
N VAL A 239 0.47 -13.74 -12.45
CA VAL A 239 1.36 -14.22 -13.50
C VAL A 239 1.33 -13.24 -14.67
N VAL A 240 2.52 -12.95 -15.22
CA VAL A 240 2.65 -12.21 -16.48
C VAL A 240 3.51 -13.02 -17.45
N PRO A 241 3.23 -12.96 -18.77
CA PRO A 241 4.11 -13.57 -19.76
C PRO A 241 5.43 -12.81 -19.85
N VAL A 242 6.51 -13.56 -20.12
CA VAL A 242 7.80 -13.01 -20.57
C VAL A 242 7.83 -13.15 -22.09
N LEU A 243 7.84 -12.02 -22.80
CA LEU A 243 7.85 -11.97 -24.25
C LEU A 243 9.27 -12.24 -24.78
N ALA A 244 9.36 -12.70 -26.03
CA ALA A 244 10.64 -13.12 -26.62
C ALA A 244 11.67 -11.98 -26.73
N ASP A 245 11.19 -10.75 -26.85
CA ASP A 245 11.96 -9.52 -27.06
C ASP A 245 11.94 -8.58 -25.84
N ASP A 246 11.43 -9.05 -24.69
CA ASP A 246 11.38 -8.24 -23.47
C ASP A 246 12.78 -7.78 -23.05
N THR A 247 12.94 -6.48 -22.83
CA THR A 247 14.00 -5.97 -21.95
C THR A 247 13.59 -6.14 -20.47
N PRO A 248 14.56 -6.16 -19.53
CA PRO A 248 14.25 -6.20 -18.10
C PRO A 248 13.30 -5.08 -17.63
N GLU A 249 13.38 -3.90 -18.24
CA GLU A 249 12.54 -2.75 -17.91
C GLU A 249 11.10 -2.93 -18.41
N GLN A 250 10.90 -3.52 -19.59
CA GLN A 250 9.58 -3.83 -20.12
C GLN A 250 8.89 -4.89 -19.26
N LEU A 251 9.61 -5.96 -18.90
CA LEU A 251 9.11 -6.97 -17.97
C LEU A 251 8.83 -6.37 -16.59
N ALA A 252 9.71 -5.51 -16.09
CA ALA A 252 9.51 -4.81 -14.81
C ALA A 252 8.24 -3.97 -14.81
N ALA A 253 7.97 -3.21 -15.88
CA ALA A 253 6.76 -2.40 -15.99
C ALA A 253 5.49 -3.27 -16.00
N ARG A 254 5.52 -4.42 -16.69
CA ARG A 254 4.40 -5.37 -16.71
C ARG A 254 4.15 -6.01 -15.35
N VAL A 255 5.21 -6.44 -14.66
CA VAL A 255 5.12 -6.99 -13.30
C VAL A 255 4.63 -5.93 -12.32
N LEU A 256 5.15 -4.70 -12.39
CA LEU A 256 4.76 -3.61 -11.50
C LEU A 256 3.28 -3.23 -11.62
N HIS A 257 2.71 -3.35 -12.82
CA HIS A 257 1.26 -3.18 -12.99
C HIS A 257 0.49 -4.20 -12.15
N GLU A 258 0.84 -5.48 -12.25
CA GLU A 258 0.22 -6.54 -11.46
C GLU A 258 0.49 -6.40 -9.95
N GLU A 259 1.69 -5.94 -9.54
CA GLU A 259 1.99 -5.64 -8.14
C GLU A 259 0.98 -4.67 -7.54
N HIS A 260 0.66 -3.57 -8.26
CA HIS A 260 -0.28 -2.56 -7.77
C HIS A 260 -1.67 -3.15 -7.52
N HIS A 261 -2.12 -4.07 -8.38
CA HIS A 261 -3.42 -4.71 -8.25
C HIS A 261 -3.42 -5.75 -7.14
N VAL A 262 -2.53 -6.75 -7.20
CA VAL A 262 -2.53 -7.86 -6.25
C VAL A 262 -2.24 -7.41 -4.82
N TYR A 263 -1.41 -6.38 -4.65
CA TYR A 263 -1.08 -5.92 -3.31
C TYR A 263 -2.25 -5.14 -2.69
N VAL A 264 -2.94 -4.30 -3.46
CA VAL A 264 -4.16 -3.63 -3.01
C VAL A 264 -5.24 -4.62 -2.62
N GLU A 265 -5.46 -5.67 -3.43
CA GLU A 265 -6.42 -6.73 -3.14
C GLU A 265 -6.08 -7.49 -1.85
N ALA A 266 -4.82 -7.87 -1.67
CA ALA A 266 -4.36 -8.57 -0.48
C ALA A 266 -4.49 -7.70 0.78
N VAL A 267 -4.14 -6.41 0.69
CA VAL A 267 -4.30 -5.45 1.80
C VAL A 267 -5.77 -5.25 2.14
N ALA A 268 -6.66 -5.17 1.14
CA ALA A 268 -8.10 -5.08 1.37
C ALA A 268 -8.63 -6.32 2.08
N ALA A 269 -8.25 -7.52 1.63
CA ALA A 269 -8.61 -8.77 2.29
C ALA A 269 -8.10 -8.84 3.74
N LEU A 270 -6.89 -8.34 4.00
CA LEU A 270 -6.31 -8.25 5.34
C LEU A 270 -7.11 -7.28 6.22
N CYS A 271 -7.49 -6.11 5.69
CA CYS A 271 -8.26 -5.12 6.45
C CYS A 271 -9.70 -5.56 6.73
N GLU A 272 -10.26 -6.40 5.87
CA GLU A 272 -11.62 -6.95 5.97
C GLU A 272 -11.70 -8.21 6.85
N ASP A 273 -10.58 -8.64 7.45
CA ASP A 273 -10.43 -9.88 8.22
C ASP A 273 -10.81 -11.13 7.39
N ARG A 274 -10.47 -11.16 6.10
CA ARG A 274 -10.77 -12.27 5.17
C ARG A 274 -9.64 -13.29 5.04
N ILE A 275 -8.53 -13.12 5.76
CA ILE A 275 -7.43 -14.09 5.72
C ILE A 275 -7.71 -15.21 6.72
N VAL A 276 -7.80 -16.43 6.21
CA VAL A 276 -7.99 -17.65 7.02
C VAL A 276 -6.74 -18.51 6.90
N TRP A 277 -6.33 -19.13 8.00
CA TRP A 277 -5.18 -20.03 8.02
C TRP A 277 -5.66 -21.48 8.06
N ARG A 278 -5.18 -22.30 7.13
CA ARG A 278 -5.33 -23.75 7.18
C ARG A 278 -4.50 -24.32 8.34
N GLU A 279 -4.81 -25.54 8.75
CA GLU A 279 -4.07 -26.25 9.82
C GLU A 279 -2.58 -26.42 9.51
N ASP A 280 -2.23 -26.58 8.23
CA ASP A 280 -0.85 -26.69 7.74
C ASP A 280 -0.11 -25.33 7.67
N GLY A 281 -0.77 -24.25 8.09
CA GLY A 281 -0.20 -22.91 8.11
C GLY A 281 -0.19 -22.21 6.74
N VAL A 282 -0.97 -22.67 5.76
CA VAL A 282 -1.16 -21.96 4.49
C VAL A 282 -2.29 -20.92 4.63
N PRO A 283 -2.03 -19.63 4.31
CA PRO A 283 -3.05 -18.61 4.33
C PRO A 283 -3.92 -18.67 3.06
N LEU A 284 -5.21 -18.37 3.22
CA LEU A 284 -6.19 -18.29 2.14
C LEU A 284 -6.97 -16.97 2.24
N ILE A 285 -7.37 -16.43 1.09
CA ILE A 285 -8.28 -15.28 1.03
C ILE A 285 -9.71 -15.80 0.86
N ARG A 286 -10.54 -15.64 1.88
CA ARG A 286 -11.98 -15.93 1.79
C ARG A 286 -12.64 -14.96 0.79
N THR A 287 -13.50 -15.46 -0.09
CA THR A 287 -14.24 -14.58 -1.02
C THR A 287 -15.25 -13.71 -0.29
N GLN A 288 -15.63 -12.58 -0.89
CA GLN A 288 -16.65 -11.70 -0.31
C GLN A 288 -18.08 -12.25 -0.46
N THR A 289 -18.32 -13.07 -1.48
CA THR A 289 -19.66 -13.56 -1.86
C THR A 289 -20.01 -14.91 -1.27
N ASN A 290 -19.02 -15.74 -0.95
CA ASN A 290 -19.23 -17.04 -0.32
C ASN A 290 -18.17 -17.27 0.79
N PRO A 291 -18.57 -17.35 2.06
CA PRO A 291 -17.63 -17.55 3.17
C PRO A 291 -16.90 -18.90 3.15
N ASP A 292 -17.41 -19.87 2.39
CA ASP A 292 -16.82 -21.21 2.22
C ASP A 292 -15.96 -21.32 0.95
N ALA A 293 -15.86 -20.25 0.15
CA ALA A 293 -15.01 -20.20 -1.03
C ALA A 293 -13.76 -19.34 -0.79
N TYR A 294 -12.67 -19.72 -1.45
CA TYR A 294 -11.37 -19.06 -1.37
C TYR A 294 -10.90 -18.64 -2.77
N ALA A 295 -10.18 -17.51 -2.84
CA ALA A 295 -9.60 -16.95 -4.05
C ALA A 295 -8.12 -17.32 -4.20
#